data_AF-A0A2E7N3Q8-F1
#
_entry.id   AF-A0A2E7N3Q8-F1
#
_cell.length_a   1.000
_cell.length_b   1.000
_cell.length_c   1.000
_cell.angle_alpha   90.00
_cell.angle_beta   90.00
_cell.angle_gamma   90.00
#
_symmetry.space_group_name_H-M   'P 1'
#
loop_
_entity.id
_entity.type
_entity.pdbx_description
1 polymer ?
#
loop_
_entity_poly.entity_id
_entity_poly.type
_entity_poly.pdbx_seq_one_letter_code
_entity_poly.pdbx_strand_id
1 'polypeptide(L)' 'MTVLTVTSEQAGERLDSFLTYSWDAAESRSQVQKTIQNGDVKVDGKLVTRSSTKVNEGQRVSITSAPSNDQPMVA' A
#
# COMPACT_ATOMS: atom_id res chain seq x y z
N MET A 1 7.15 -5.34 -8.79
CA MET A 1 7.41 -4.01 -8.20
C MET A 1 6.41 -3.04 -8.79
N THR A 2 5.53 -2.51 -7.94
CA THR A 2 4.46 -1.58 -8.36
C THR A 2 4.74 -0.21 -7.76
N VAL A 3 4.62 0.86 -8.56
CA VAL A 3 4.85 2.23 -8.09
C VAL A 3 3.60 3.05 -8.36
N LEU A 4 3.05 3.64 -7.30
CA LEU A 4 1.86 4.48 -7.33
C LEU A 4 2.25 5.90 -6.92
N THR A 5 1.69 6.89 -7.59
CA THR A 5 1.93 8.31 -7.25
C THR A 5 0.68 8.86 -6.60
N VAL A 6 0.84 9.51 -5.45
CA VAL A 6 -0.26 10.10 -4.68
C VAL A 6 -0.68 11.40 -5.36
N THR A 7 -1.93 11.51 -5.78
CA THR A 7 -2.49 12.73 -6.35
C THR A 7 -2.98 13.67 -5.24
N SER A 8 -3.28 14.93 -5.60
CA SER A 8 -3.82 15.92 -4.66
C SER A 8 -5.15 15.46 -4.03
N GLU A 9 -5.96 14.69 -4.76
CA GLU A 9 -7.23 14.13 -4.30
C GLU A 9 -7.05 13.08 -3.19
N GLN A 10 -5.89 12.41 -3.18
CA GLN A 10 -5.54 11.35 -2.24
C GLN A 10 -4.64 11.87 -1.11
N ALA A 11 -4.22 13.14 -1.20
CA ALA A 11 -3.38 13.76 -0.19
C ALA A 11 -4.13 13.87 1.14
N GLY A 12 -3.48 13.44 2.22
CA GLY A 12 -4.07 13.38 3.56
C GLY A 12 -4.80 12.08 3.87
N GLU A 13 -4.99 11.18 2.89
CA GLU A 13 -5.50 9.84 3.13
C GLU A 13 -4.50 8.96 3.89
N ARG A 14 -5.02 7.90 4.51
CA ARG A 14 -4.19 6.87 5.14
C ARG A 14 -3.58 5.97 4.07
N LEU A 15 -2.31 5.57 4.25
CA LEU A 15 -1.58 4.69 3.34
C LEU A 15 -2.33 3.38 3.07
N ASP A 16 -3.00 2.82 4.09
CA ASP A 16 -3.83 1.63 3.91
C ASP A 16 -5.07 1.84 3.04
N SER A 17 -5.73 2.99 3.17
CA SER A 17 -6.86 3.38 2.30
C SER A 17 -6.37 3.60 0.88
N PHE A 18 -5.34 4.45 0.73
CA PHE A 18 -4.73 4.77 -0.56
C PHE A 18 -4.34 3.51 -1.34
N LEU A 19 -3.64 2.57 -0.69
CA LEU A 19 -3.24 1.32 -1.32
C LEU A 19 -4.44 0.43 -1.64
N THR A 20 -5.46 0.36 -0.78
CA THR A 20 -6.67 -0.43 -1.08
C THR A 20 -7.37 0.04 -2.36
N TYR A 21 -7.39 1.34 -2.63
CA TYR A 21 -8.06 1.89 -3.81
C TYR A 21 -7.15 2.04 -5.04
N SER A 22 -5.85 2.28 -4.84
CA SER A 22 -4.90 2.57 -5.91
C SER A 22 -4.09 1.35 -6.34
N TRP A 23 -3.98 0.34 -5.48
CA TRP A 23 -3.24 -0.87 -5.78
C TRP A 23 -4.21 -1.94 -6.28
N ASP A 24 -4.42 -1.96 -7.60
CA ASP A 24 -5.33 -2.92 -8.27
C ASP A 24 -4.96 -4.39 -8.00
N ALA A 25 -3.65 -4.68 -7.84
CA ALA A 25 -3.16 -6.01 -7.49
C ALA A 25 -3.35 -6.38 -6.01
N ALA A 26 -3.90 -5.50 -5.18
CA ALA A 26 -4.32 -5.85 -3.84
C ALA A 26 -5.66 -6.58 -3.89
N GLU A 27 -5.66 -7.86 -3.54
CA GLU A 27 -6.89 -8.66 -3.49
C GLU A 27 -7.74 -8.32 -2.26
N SER A 28 -7.15 -7.77 -1.20
CA SER A 28 -7.85 -7.49 0.07
C SER A 28 -7.17 -6.43 0.95
N ARG A 29 -7.99 -5.70 1.73
CA ARG A 29 -7.52 -4.74 2.76
C ARG A 29 -6.52 -5.36 3.74
N SER A 30 -6.75 -6.60 4.17
CA SER A 30 -5.86 -7.30 5.09
C SER A 30 -4.49 -7.60 4.46
N GLN A 31 -4.45 -7.90 3.16
CA GLN A 31 -3.20 -8.10 2.41
C GLN A 31 -2.41 -6.80 2.32
N VAL A 32 -3.09 -5.68 2.04
CA VAL A 32 -2.48 -4.34 2.06
C VAL A 32 -1.84 -4.05 3.42
N GLN A 33 -2.57 -4.27 4.52
CA GLN A 33 -2.05 -4.03 5.86
C GLN A 33 -0.84 -4.91 6.20
N LYS A 34 -0.87 -6.20 5.84
CA LYS A 34 0.28 -7.11 6.01
C LYS A 34 1.48 -6.63 5.21
N THR A 35 1.28 -6.25 3.94
CA THR A 35 2.34 -5.76 3.04
C THR A 35 3.02 -4.52 3.62
N ILE A 36 2.24 -3.59 4.16
CA ILE A 36 2.76 -2.42 4.84
C ILE A 36 3.55 -2.85 6.09
N GLN A 37 2.96 -3.66 6.98
CA GLN A 37 3.60 -4.10 8.23
C GLN A 37 4.91 -4.88 8.01
N ASN A 38 4.97 -5.67 6.94
CA ASN A 38 6.16 -6.42 6.53
C ASN A 38 7.31 -5.51 6.06
N GLY A 39 7.03 -4.21 5.84
CA GLY A 39 8.01 -3.27 5.31
C GLY A 39 8.22 -3.41 3.80
N ASP A 40 7.28 -4.03 3.09
CA ASP A 40 7.35 -4.14 1.63
C ASP A 40 6.94 -2.85 0.90
N VAL A 41 6.43 -1.87 1.64
CA VAL A 41 6.00 -0.58 1.13
C VAL A 41 7.01 0.51 1.48
N LYS A 42 7.39 1.29 0.47
CA LYS A 42 8.24 2.47 0.59
C LYS A 42 7.50 3.69 0.11
N VAL A 43 7.48 4.75 0.89
CA VAL A 43 6.94 6.05 0.49
C VAL A 43 8.13 6.99 0.29
N ASP A 44 8.30 7.49 -0.92
CA ASP A 44 9.42 8.36 -1.29
C ASP A 44 10.79 7.75 -0.95
N GLY A 45 10.91 6.42 -1.17
CA GLY A 45 12.11 5.65 -0.84
C GLY A 45 12.27 5.28 0.65
N LYS A 46 11.45 5.82 1.55
CA LYS A 46 11.46 5.48 2.98
C LYS A 46 10.54 4.29 3.25
N LEU A 47 11.08 3.26 3.90
CA LEU A 47 10.28 2.12 4.37
C LEU A 47 9.20 2.60 5.34
N VAL A 48 7.95 2.26 5.05
CA VAL A 48 6.82 2.58 5.94
C VAL A 48 6.18 1.29 6.39
N THR A 49 6.27 1.03 7.70
CA THR A 49 5.65 -0.13 8.35
C THR A 49 4.31 0.19 9.00
N ARG A 50 3.91 1.47 9.00
CA ARG A 50 2.70 1.96 9.65
C ARG A 50 1.62 2.26 8.62
N SER A 51 0.59 1.41 8.59
CA SER A 51 -0.60 1.53 7.72
C SER A 51 -1.36 2.84 7.88
N SER A 52 -1.43 3.35 9.11
CA SER A 52 -2.10 4.63 9.43
C SER A 52 -1.29 5.88 9.04
N THR A 53 -0.15 5.73 8.37
CA THR A 53 0.65 6.87 7.91
C THR A 53 -0.13 7.65 6.86
N LYS A 54 -0.15 8.97 6.96
CA LYS A 54 -0.79 9.81 5.94
C LYS A 54 0.11 9.94 4.72
N VAL A 55 -0.46 9.80 3.54
CA VAL A 55 0.21 10.10 2.29
C VAL A 55 0.04 11.59 1.94
N ASN A 56 1.02 12.18 1.28
CA ASN A 56 0.97 13.54 0.78
C ASN A 56 1.02 13.54 -0.74
N GLU A 57 0.45 14.57 -1.35
CA GLU A 57 0.53 14.80 -2.78
C GLU A 57 1.98 14.72 -3.29
N GLY A 58 2.17 14.08 -4.44
CA GLY A 58 3.46 13.95 -5.10
C GLY A 58 4.36 12.86 -4.49
N GLN A 59 3.95 12.23 -3.39
CA GLN A 59 4.69 11.09 -2.84
C GLN A 59 4.58 9.87 -3.75
N ARG A 60 5.69 9.13 -3.86
CA ARG A 60 5.75 7.88 -4.62
C ARG A 60 5.71 6.67 -3.69
N VAL A 61 4.64 5.90 -3.76
CA VAL A 61 4.46 4.67 -3.00
C VAL A 61 4.95 3.50 -3.84
N SER A 62 6.09 2.94 -3.47
CA SER A 62 6.71 1.78 -4.11
C SER A 62 6.43 0.52 -3.30
N ILE A 63 5.89 -0.49 -3.95
CA ILE A 63 5.51 -1.77 -3.36
C ILE A 63 6.43 -2.83 -3.94
N THR A 64 7.20 -3.47 -3.06
CA THR A 64 8.23 -4.44 -3.40
C THR A 64 7.71 -5.87 -3.28
N SER A 65 6.69 -6.09 -2.45
CA SER A 65 6.04 -7.40 -2.31
C SER A 65 5.50 -7.86 -3.67
N ALA A 66 5.85 -9.08 -4.05
CA ALA A 66 5.06 -9.81 -5.03
C ALA A 66 3.66 -10.01 -4.42
N PRO A 67 2.57 -10.02 -5.20
CA PRO A 67 1.29 -10.49 -4.70
C PRO A 67 1.54 -11.92 -4.21
N SER A 68 1.71 -12.06 -2.90
CA SER A 68 1.92 -13.36 -2.28
C SER A 68 0.59 -14.06 -2.49
N ASN A 69 0.61 -15.07 -3.36
CA ASN A 69 -0.49 -15.94 -3.70
C ASN A 69 -0.87 -16.79 -2.46
N ASP A 70 -1.28 -16.12 -1.39
CA ASP A 70 -1.91 -16.73 -0.24
C ASP A 70 -3.41 -16.83 -0.58
N GLN A 71 -3.73 -17.73 -1.51
CA GLN A 71 -5.08 -18.19 -1.79
C GLN A 71 -5.22 -19.65 -1.29
N PRO A 72 -6.41 -20.18 -0.93
CA PRO A 72 -7.73 -19.55 -0.77
C PRO A 72 -8.49 -19.93 0.54
N MET A 73 -9.64 -19.27 0.74
CA MET A 73 -10.93 -19.81 1.23
C MET A 73 -11.17 -20.25 2.70
N VAL A 74 -12.34 -19.76 3.17
CA VAL A 74 -13.36 -20.31 4.09
C VAL A 74 -13.11 -20.42 5.60
N ALA A 75 -14.07 -19.84 6.33
CA ALA A 75 -14.89 -20.59 7.28
C ALA A 75 -16.35 -20.14 7.13
#